data_AF-A0A452H9G4-F1
#
_entry.id   AF-A0A452H9G4-F1
#
_cell.length_a   1.000
_cell.length_b   1.000
_cell.length_c   1.000
_cell.angle_alpha   90.00
_cell.angle_beta   90.00
_cell.angle_gamma   90.00
#
_symmetry.space_group_name_H-M   'P 1'
#
loop_
_entity.id
_entity.type
_entity.pdbx_description
1 polymer ?
#
loop_
_entity_poly.entity_id
_entity_poly.type
_entity_poly.pdbx_seq_one_letter_code
_entity_poly.pdbx_strand_id
1 'polypeptide(L)'
;QSGVDDMVLLSKITEDSIVENLKKRYMDDYIFTYIGSVLISVNPFKQMPYFGEKEIEMYQGAAQYENPPHIYALADNMYRNMIIDRENQCVIIR
;
A
#
# COMPACT_ATOMS: atom_id res chain seq x y z
N GLN A 1 2.37 1.46 18.85
CA GLN A 1 1.38 1.77 17.81
C GLN A 1 2.11 1.68 16.47
N SER A 2 1.61 0.87 15.54
CA SER A 2 2.35 0.35 14.37
C SER A 2 2.55 1.36 13.22
N GLY A 3 2.55 2.66 13.50
CA GLY A 3 2.48 3.71 12.46
C GLY A 3 1.10 3.82 11.81
N VAL A 4 0.94 4.77 10.89
CA VAL A 4 -0.27 4.97 10.07
C VAL A 4 -0.12 4.30 8.70
N ASP A 5 -1.21 3.72 8.20
CA ASP A 5 -1.26 3.07 6.89
C ASP A 5 -1.13 4.06 5.72
N ASP A 6 -1.66 5.28 5.90
CA ASP A 6 -1.52 6.38 4.95
C ASP A 6 -0.86 7.59 5.63
N MET A 7 0.29 8.00 5.11
CA MET A 7 1.10 9.07 5.68
C MET A 7 0.50 10.47 5.48
N VAL A 8 -0.54 10.63 4.66
CA VAL A 8 -1.32 11.88 4.64
C VAL A 8 -2.07 12.13 5.95
N LEU A 9 -2.24 11.10 6.79
CA LEU A 9 -2.86 11.19 8.11
C LEU A 9 -1.86 11.61 9.21
N LEU A 10 -0.57 11.78 8.89
CA LEU A 10 0.41 12.28 9.85
C LEU A 10 0.09 13.73 10.24
N SER A 11 0.22 14.04 11.53
CA SER A 11 -0.01 15.40 12.05
C SER A 11 0.98 16.43 11.50
N LYS A 12 2.17 15.98 11.10
CA LYS A 12 3.20 16.78 10.42
C LYS A 12 3.77 15.98 9.27
N ILE A 13 3.76 16.56 8.08
CA ILE A 13 4.39 15.98 6.89
C ILE A 13 5.81 16.54 6.80
N THR A 14 6.73 15.95 7.57
CA THR A 14 8.17 16.25 7.53
C THR A 14 8.94 14.99 7.18
N GLU A 15 10.15 15.14 6.65
CA GLU A 15 11.02 14.01 6.31
C GLU A 15 11.23 13.08 7.52
N ASP A 16 11.51 13.65 8.69
CA ASP A 16 11.67 12.92 9.95
C ASP A 16 10.41 12.12 10.31
N SER A 17 9.22 12.72 10.18
CA SER A 17 7.95 12.06 10.49
C SER A 17 7.64 10.90 9.53
N ILE A 18 7.98 11.06 8.24
CA ILE A 18 7.82 10.02 7.22
C ILE A 18 8.76 8.85 7.53
N VAL A 19 10.05 9.14 7.76
CA VAL A 19 11.06 8.13 8.09
C VAL A 19 10.70 7.39 9.37
N GLU A 20 10.22 8.09 10.39
CA GLU A 20 9.79 7.48 11.65
C GLU A 20 8.59 6.55 11.44
N ASN A 21 7.61 6.93 10.62
CA ASN A 21 6.45 6.09 10.30
C ASN A 21 6.87 4.81 9.54
N LEU A 22 7.65 4.97 8.48
CA LEU A 22 8.16 3.83 7.69
C LEU A 22 8.98 2.88 8.55
N LYS A 23 9.84 3.41 9.45
CA LYS A 23 10.63 2.60 10.38
C LYS A 23 9.77 1.81 11.35
N LYS A 24 8.74 2.43 11.95
CA LYS A 24 7.80 1.74 12.85
C LYS A 24 7.06 0.61 12.14
N ARG A 25 6.53 0.88 10.95
CA ARG A 25 5.83 -0.12 10.12
C ARG A 25 6.72 -1.27 9.71
N TYR A 26 7.93 -0.96 9.27
CA TYR A 26 8.92 -1.97 8.89
C TYR A 26 9.30 -2.89 10.06
N MET A 27 9.47 -2.33 11.26
CA MET A 27 9.76 -3.13 12.47
C MET A 27 8.62 -4.09 12.83
N ASP A 28 7.40 -3.77 12.42
CA ASP A 28 6.19 -4.59 12.60
C ASP A 28 5.86 -5.44 11.35
N ASP A 29 6.83 -5.64 10.45
CA ASP A 29 6.72 -6.45 9.21
C ASP A 29 5.74 -5.93 8.14
N TYR A 30 5.31 -4.67 8.26
CA TYR A 30 4.54 -3.96 7.23
C TYR A 30 5.47 -3.22 6.26
N ILE A 31 5.65 -3.80 5.08
CA ILE A 31 6.54 -3.23 4.05
C ILE A 31 5.85 -2.20 3.16
N PHE A 32 4.52 -2.19 3.15
CA PHE A 32 3.70 -1.34 2.30
C PHE A 32 3.05 -0.22 3.12
N THR A 33 3.12 1.01 2.61
CA THR A 33 2.53 2.20 3.22
C THR A 33 2.04 3.14 2.13
N TYR A 34 0.85 3.71 2.27
CA TYR A 34 0.37 4.74 1.36
C TYR A 34 0.94 6.13 1.68
N ILE A 35 1.06 6.94 0.65
CA ILE A 35 1.11 8.39 0.74
C ILE A 35 0.15 8.96 -0.31
N GLY A 36 -1.12 9.09 0.07
CA GLY A 36 -2.20 9.40 -0.85
C GLY A 36 -2.34 8.33 -1.93
N SER A 37 -2.18 8.70 -3.20
CA SER A 37 -2.30 7.78 -4.34
C SER A 37 -1.06 6.93 -4.60
N VAL A 38 0.05 7.18 -3.91
CA VAL A 38 1.32 6.46 -4.11
C VAL A 38 1.45 5.37 -3.06
N LEU A 39 1.89 4.18 -3.50
CA LEU A 39 2.24 3.08 -2.62
C LEU A 39 3.77 3.02 -2.45
N ILE A 40 4.23 3.17 -1.21
CA ILE A 40 5.64 3.01 -0.84
C ILE A 40 5.89 1.57 -0.41
N SER A 41 6.97 0.97 -0.90
CA SER A 41 7.45 -0.35 -0.49
C SER A 41 8.86 -0.25 0.08
N VAL A 42 9.09 -0.83 1.26
CA VAL A 42 10.41 -0.96 1.90
C VAL A 42 10.87 -2.40 1.81
N ASN A 43 11.98 -2.67 1.10
CA ASN A 43 12.45 -4.04 0.86
C ASN A 43 12.82 -4.76 2.18
N PRO A 44 12.17 -5.89 2.52
CA PRO A 44 12.43 -6.62 3.77
C PRO A 44 13.63 -7.58 3.69
N PHE A 45 14.22 -7.78 2.50
CA PHE A 45 15.31 -8.74 2.26
C PHE A 45 15.03 -10.18 2.75
N LYS A 46 13.74 -10.54 2.87
CA LYS A 46 13.25 -11.86 3.25
C LYS A 46 11.96 -12.18 2.51
N GLN A 47 11.60 -13.45 2.42
CA GLN A 47 10.29 -13.85 1.92
C GLN A 47 9.20 -13.48 2.92
N MET A 48 8.10 -12.93 2.43
CA MET A 48 6.93 -12.59 3.24
C MET A 48 5.78 -13.56 2.95
N PRO A 49 5.02 -13.99 3.96
CA PRO A 49 4.01 -15.04 3.81
C PRO A 49 2.68 -14.55 3.21
N TYR A 50 2.52 -13.26 2.90
CA TYR A 50 1.24 -12.63 2.53
C TYR A 50 1.10 -12.31 1.03
N PHE A 51 1.75 -13.09 0.17
CA PHE A 51 1.61 -12.98 -1.29
C PHE A 51 0.83 -14.16 -1.90
N GLY A 52 -0.06 -14.80 -1.12
CA GLY A 52 -0.81 -15.97 -1.53
C GLY A 52 -2.19 -15.66 -2.10
N GLU A 53 -2.94 -16.72 -2.42
CA GLU A 53 -4.33 -16.64 -2.91
C GLU A 53 -5.26 -15.96 -1.90
N LYS A 54 -5.04 -16.22 -0.60
CA LYS A 54 -5.82 -15.60 0.48
C LYS A 54 -5.81 -14.08 0.40
N GLU A 55 -4.65 -13.48 0.17
CA GLU A 55 -4.56 -12.02 0.06
C GLU A 55 -5.18 -11.52 -1.24
N ILE A 56 -5.05 -12.26 -2.35
CA ILE A 56 -5.74 -11.91 -3.61
C ILE A 56 -7.25 -11.82 -3.39
N GLU A 57 -7.85 -12.83 -2.75
CA GLU A 57 -9.29 -12.85 -2.43
C GLU A 57 -9.68 -11.70 -1.50
N MET A 58 -8.83 -11.36 -0.53
CA MET A 58 -9.08 -10.26 0.40
C MET A 58 -9.14 -8.90 -0.31
N TYR A 59 -8.29 -8.66 -1.31
CA TYR A 59 -8.21 -7.37 -2.00
C TYR A 59 -9.14 -7.25 -3.21
N GLN A 60 -9.59 -8.37 -3.79
CA GLN A 60 -10.44 -8.35 -4.97
C GLN A 60 -11.79 -7.67 -4.69
N GLY A 61 -12.06 -6.56 -5.39
CA GLY A 61 -13.31 -5.80 -5.25
C GLY A 61 -13.46 -5.00 -3.94
N ALA A 62 -12.50 -5.08 -3.01
CA ALA A 62 -12.54 -4.37 -1.73
C ALA A 62 -12.52 -2.84 -1.92
N ALA A 63 -13.09 -2.09 -1.00
CA ALA A 63 -13.01 -0.64 -1.04
C ALA A 63 -11.58 -0.14 -0.70
N GLN A 64 -11.21 1.02 -1.24
CA GLN A 64 -9.94 1.66 -0.88
C GLN A 64 -9.97 1.96 0.64
N TYR A 65 -8.91 1.56 1.35
CA TYR A 65 -8.76 1.65 2.81
C TYR A 65 -9.58 0.67 3.67
N GLU A 66 -10.31 -0.27 3.07
CA GLU A 66 -10.93 -1.38 3.82
C GLU A 66 -9.88 -2.34 4.36
N ASN A 67 -8.82 -2.55 3.57
CA ASN A 67 -7.71 -3.42 3.87
C ASN A 67 -6.40 -2.63 4.02
N PRO A 68 -5.38 -3.21 4.68
CA PRO A 68 -4.06 -2.59 4.80
C PRO A 68 -3.42 -2.26 3.43
N PRO A 69 -2.41 -1.37 3.40
CA PRO A 69 -1.70 -1.07 2.16
C PRO A 69 -1.06 -2.31 1.56
N HIS A 70 -1.35 -2.57 0.28
CA HIS A 70 -0.83 -3.73 -0.42
C HIS A 70 -0.84 -3.53 -1.94
N ILE A 71 0.09 -4.20 -2.64
CA ILE A 71 0.18 -4.13 -4.10
C ILE A 71 -1.06 -4.68 -4.80
N TYR A 72 -1.73 -5.68 -4.22
CA TYR A 72 -2.97 -6.24 -4.77
C TYR A 72 -4.13 -5.25 -4.72
N ALA A 73 -4.18 -4.38 -3.71
CA ALA A 73 -5.17 -3.30 -3.68
C ALA A 73 -4.95 -2.31 -4.83
N LEU A 74 -3.69 -1.96 -5.13
CA LEU A 74 -3.32 -1.11 -6.25
C LEU A 74 -3.70 -1.75 -7.60
N ALA A 75 -3.38 -3.04 -7.76
CA ALA A 75 -3.68 -3.78 -8.98
C ALA A 75 -5.19 -3.92 -9.22
N ASP A 76 -5.97 -4.22 -8.19
CA ASP A 76 -7.43 -4.31 -8.27
C ASP A 76 -8.06 -2.95 -8.60
N ASN A 77 -7.59 -1.87 -7.96
CA ASN A 77 -8.07 -0.51 -8.24
C ASN A 77 -7.82 -0.12 -9.69
N MET A 78 -6.60 -0.36 -10.20
CA MET A 78 -6.28 -0.09 -11.60
C MET A 78 -7.12 -0.92 -12.56
N TYR A 79 -7.31 -2.21 -12.27
CA TYR A 79 -8.14 -3.06 -13.10
C TYR A 79 -9.60 -2.55 -13.14
N ARG A 80 -10.15 -2.20 -11.98
CA ARG A 80 -11.51 -1.62 -11.90
C ARG A 80 -11.63 -0.31 -12.67
N ASN A 81 -10.70 0.62 -12.50
CA ASN A 81 -10.72 1.90 -13.23
C ASN A 81 -10.62 1.68 -14.74
N MET A 82 -9.76 0.75 -15.18
CA MET A 82 -9.66 0.38 -16.60
C MET A 82 -11.00 -0.11 -17.17
N ILE A 83 -11.77 -0.89 -16.41
CA ILE A 83 -13.08 -1.41 -16.85
C ILE A 83 -14.18 -0.36 -16.79
N ILE A 84 -14.22 0.46 -15.72
CA ILE A 84 -15.25 1.47 -15.48
C ILE A 84 -15.07 2.65 -16.45
N ASP A 85 -13.86 3.22 -16.48
CA ASP A 85 -13.56 4.43 -17.25
C ASP A 85 -13.25 4.11 -18.72
N ARG A 86 -12.94 2.84 -19.02
CA ARG A 86 -12.51 2.36 -20.35
C ARG A 86 -11.26 3.07 -20.86
N GLU A 87 -10.37 3.45 -19.94
CA GLU A 87 -9.11 4.10 -20.24
C GLU A 87 -7.91 3.23 -19.84
N ASN A 88 -6.83 3.35 -20.62
CA ASN A 88 -5.59 2.61 -20.35
C ASN A 88 -4.95 3.08 -19.04
N GLN A 89 -4.47 2.13 -18.24
CA GLN A 89 -3.82 2.39 -16.96
C GLN A 89 -2.33 1.99 -17.01
N CYS A 90 -1.49 2.63 -16.19
CA CYS A 90 -0.06 2.33 -16.10
C CYS A 90 0.43 2.42 -14.65
N VAL A 91 1.20 1.42 -14.20
CA VAL A 91 1.99 1.51 -12.95
C VAL A 91 3.41 1.92 -13.31
N ILE A 92 3.92 2.93 -12.61
CA ILE A 92 5.34 3.29 -12.66
C ILE A 92 6.00 2.89 -11.34
N ILE A 93 6.87 1.87 -11.40
CA ILE A 93 7.70 1.44 -10.27
C ILE A 93 9.07 2.11 -10.42
N ARG A 94 9.57 2.75 -9.36
CA ARG A 94 10.86 3.44 -9.31
C ARG A 94 11.71 2.93 -8.16
#